data_AF-A0A2B7X8R5-F1
#
_entry.id   AF-A0A2B7X8R5-F1
#
_cell.length_a   1.000
_cell.length_b   1.000
_cell.length_c   1.000
_cell.angle_alpha   90.00
_cell.angle_beta   90.00
_cell.angle_gamma   90.00
#
_symmetry.space_group_name_H-M   'P 1'
#
loop_
_entity.id
_entity.type
_entity.pdbx_description
1 polymer ?
#
loop_
_entity_poly.entity_id
_entity_poly.type
_entity_poly.pdbx_seq_one_letter_code
_entity_poly.pdbx_strand_id
1 'polypeptide(L)'
;MSSPTYACSLASRIFSSLSDSRPWILSRTLRSDNPADLNGELKGTAAFLLHYENITDAGTGELLYTEEGEMPGAGGHIGGLRWTRKYIWRLSSSSLLAKEAASAPREQAKEDNRLSVWFVKLQKSTADSKHGERAPIAEARNEPDYMFHELGIQLDGDEALSTKQPSSMVPDAIIPPPVKESSTQVVIARGQHLCINDDYQTVYAFRMGNGPSGRVLSWSSRHVVRGPKKNQDIVNRYSRSDQK
;
A
#
# COMPACT_ATOMS: atom_id res chain seq x y z
N MET A 1 1.95 40.80 -5.44
CA MET A 1 2.93 39.68 -5.42
C MET A 1 2.22 38.49 -4.83
N SER A 2 1.69 37.58 -5.66
CA SER A 2 1.06 36.35 -5.20
C SER A 2 2.13 35.31 -4.96
N SER A 3 2.24 34.80 -3.74
CA SER A 3 3.10 33.68 -3.40
C SER A 3 2.73 32.46 -4.25
N PRO A 4 3.69 31.73 -4.83
CA PRO A 4 3.37 30.45 -5.48
C PRO A 4 2.89 29.49 -4.39
N THR A 5 1.62 29.10 -4.46
CA THR A 5 1.09 27.97 -3.70
C THR A 5 1.80 26.74 -4.28
N TYR A 6 2.78 26.20 -3.56
CA TYR A 6 3.40 24.93 -3.94
C TYR A 6 2.31 23.86 -3.96
N ALA A 7 1.88 23.47 -5.15
CA ALA A 7 0.88 22.42 -5.30
C ALA A 7 1.47 21.12 -4.73
N CYS A 8 0.83 20.57 -3.70
CA CYS A 8 1.23 19.33 -3.07
C CYS A 8 1.08 18.17 -4.08
N SER A 9 2.13 17.37 -4.26
CA SER A 9 2.14 16.24 -5.21
C SER A 9 0.99 15.25 -4.93
N LEU A 10 0.59 14.46 -5.94
CA LEU A 10 -0.43 13.40 -5.76
C LEU A 10 -0.02 12.38 -4.69
N ALA A 11 1.25 11.98 -4.68
CA ALA A 11 1.81 11.06 -3.68
C ALA A 11 1.60 11.59 -2.25
N SER A 12 1.95 12.86 -2.02
CA SER A 12 1.78 13.51 -0.72
C SER A 12 0.32 13.62 -0.31
N ARG A 13 -0.57 13.98 -1.24
CA ARG A 13 -2.01 14.06 -0.95
C ARG A 13 -2.60 12.71 -0.57
N ILE A 14 -2.27 11.64 -1.30
CA ILE A 14 -2.68 10.28 -0.95
C ILE A 14 -2.13 9.90 0.43
N PHE A 15 -0.83 10.06 0.64
CA PHE A 15 -0.17 9.73 1.90
C PHE A 15 -0.81 10.45 3.10
N SER A 16 -0.91 11.78 3.04
CA SER A 16 -1.53 12.58 4.11
C SER A 16 -3.00 12.26 4.31
N SER A 17 -3.73 11.86 3.26
CA SER A 17 -5.12 11.45 3.43
C SER A 17 -5.26 10.06 4.06
N LEU A 18 -4.33 9.14 3.82
CA LEU A 18 -4.38 7.80 4.39
C LEU A 18 -4.08 7.80 5.89
N SER A 19 -3.37 8.80 6.41
CA SER A 19 -3.05 8.93 7.84
C SER A 19 -4.25 9.24 8.74
N ASP A 20 -5.46 9.37 8.18
CA ASP A 20 -6.71 9.42 8.95
C ASP A 20 -6.88 8.11 9.74
N SER A 21 -6.88 8.23 11.07
CA SER A 21 -6.87 7.14 12.05
C SER A 21 -8.15 6.29 12.07
N ARG A 22 -9.21 6.74 11.39
CA ARG A 22 -10.41 5.90 11.23
C ARG A 22 -10.01 4.57 10.57
N PRO A 23 -10.64 3.45 10.90
CA PRO A 23 -10.42 2.21 10.18
C PRO A 23 -11.15 2.21 8.83
N TRP A 24 -10.60 1.48 7.88
CA TRP A 24 -11.22 1.10 6.63
C TRP A 24 -11.92 -0.24 6.81
N ILE A 25 -13.11 -0.39 6.23
CA ILE A 25 -13.76 -1.67 6.04
C ILE A 25 -13.14 -2.34 4.81
N LEU A 26 -12.58 -3.53 5.00
CA LEU A 26 -11.90 -4.30 3.96
C LEU A 26 -12.76 -5.47 3.52
N SER A 27 -13.02 -5.56 2.22
CA SER A 27 -13.48 -6.76 1.53
C SER A 27 -12.38 -7.24 0.57
N ARG A 28 -11.99 -8.50 0.73
CA ARG A 28 -10.94 -9.14 -0.06
C ARG A 28 -11.50 -10.34 -0.80
N THR A 29 -11.20 -10.45 -2.09
CA THR A 29 -11.49 -11.63 -2.90
C THR A 29 -10.18 -12.28 -3.27
N LEU A 30 -10.05 -13.57 -2.96
CA LEU A 30 -8.90 -14.41 -3.29
C LEU A 30 -9.27 -15.38 -4.40
N ARG A 31 -8.46 -15.40 -5.46
CA ARG A 31 -8.50 -16.42 -6.51
C ARG A 31 -7.11 -17.00 -6.71
N SER A 32 -7.00 -18.31 -6.73
CA SER A 32 -5.79 -19.04 -7.11
C SER A 32 -6.15 -20.22 -7.99
N ASP A 33 -5.32 -20.49 -9.00
CA ASP A 33 -5.45 -21.70 -9.82
C ASP A 33 -5.00 -22.96 -9.06
N ASN A 34 -4.23 -22.80 -7.97
CA ASN A 34 -3.86 -23.92 -7.10
C ASN A 34 -5.02 -24.20 -6.14
N PRO A 35 -5.67 -25.39 -6.19
CA PRO A 35 -6.80 -25.71 -5.33
C PRO A 35 -6.42 -25.83 -3.84
N ALA A 36 -5.13 -25.96 -3.52
CA ALA A 36 -4.64 -25.96 -2.14
C ALA A 36 -4.54 -24.56 -1.54
N ASP A 37 -4.61 -23.50 -2.36
CA ASP A 37 -4.57 -22.13 -1.89
C ASP A 37 -5.97 -21.65 -1.45
N LEU A 38 -5.99 -20.64 -0.58
CA LEU A 38 -7.22 -19.99 -0.15
C LEU A 38 -7.91 -19.30 -1.33
N ASN A 39 -9.20 -19.59 -1.49
CA ASN A 39 -10.08 -19.00 -2.48
C ASN A 39 -11.35 -18.48 -1.79
N GLY A 40 -11.96 -17.44 -2.34
CA GLY A 40 -13.24 -16.89 -1.85
C GLY A 40 -13.12 -15.49 -1.24
N GLU A 41 -14.11 -15.12 -0.43
CA GLU A 41 -14.22 -13.77 0.14
C GLU A 41 -13.81 -13.72 1.61
N LEU A 42 -13.04 -12.69 1.95
CA LEU A 42 -12.64 -12.35 3.31
C LEU A 42 -13.13 -10.95 3.65
N LYS A 43 -13.45 -10.74 4.93
CA LYS A 43 -13.83 -9.44 5.48
C LYS A 43 -12.93 -9.11 6.66
N GLY A 44 -12.66 -7.82 6.83
CA GLY A 44 -11.80 -7.34 7.88
C GLY A 44 -11.80 -5.82 7.97
N THR A 45 -10.82 -5.31 8.68
CA THR A 45 -10.52 -3.89 8.79
C THR A 45 -9.08 -3.63 8.38
N ALA A 46 -8.81 -2.39 7.98
CA ALA A 46 -7.46 -1.93 7.76
C ALA A 46 -7.26 -0.52 8.35
N ALA A 47 -6.08 -0.20 8.82
CA ALA A 47 -5.77 1.11 9.38
C ALA A 47 -4.37 1.56 8.97
N PHE A 48 -4.19 2.88 8.96
CA PHE A 48 -2.89 3.50 8.85
C PHE A 48 -2.64 4.28 10.12
N LEU A 49 -1.49 4.04 10.74
CA LEU A 49 -1.04 4.77 11.91
C LEU A 49 0.25 5.49 11.55
N LEU A 50 0.40 6.72 12.00
CA LEU A 50 1.68 7.41 11.92
C LEU A 50 2.73 6.55 12.64
N HIS A 51 3.80 6.22 11.93
CA HIS A 51 4.88 5.45 12.50
C HIS A 51 5.82 6.44 13.22
N TYR A 52 5.67 6.52 14.56
CA TYR A 52 6.20 7.60 15.40
C TYR A 52 7.72 7.64 15.59
N GLU A 53 8.48 6.68 15.05
CA GLU A 53 9.93 6.74 15.08
C GLU A 53 10.45 7.20 13.70
N ASN A 54 10.85 8.47 13.64
CA ASN A 54 11.43 9.20 12.52
C ASN A 54 10.46 10.04 11.66
N ILE A 55 10.18 11.26 12.13
CA ILE A 55 10.59 12.41 11.31
C ILE A 55 12.10 12.22 11.14
N THR A 56 12.52 11.45 10.13
CA THR A 56 13.94 11.43 9.80
C THR A 56 14.29 12.89 9.49
N ASP A 57 15.44 13.37 9.94
CA ASP A 57 16.03 14.65 9.51
C ASP A 57 16.11 14.79 7.96
N ALA A 58 15.80 13.71 7.23
CA ALA A 58 15.76 13.54 5.80
C ALA A 58 14.34 13.62 5.17
N GLY A 59 13.38 14.37 5.73
CA GLY A 59 12.14 14.71 5.01
C GLY A 59 11.30 13.54 4.47
N THR A 60 11.35 12.39 5.14
CA THR A 60 10.60 11.18 4.79
C THR A 60 9.50 10.94 5.83
N GLY A 61 8.29 10.59 5.37
CA GLY A 61 7.15 10.25 6.23
C GLY A 61 6.77 8.77 6.13
N GLU A 62 6.37 8.16 7.24
CA GLU A 62 5.98 6.74 7.29
C GLU A 62 4.62 6.50 7.95
N LEU A 63 3.84 5.60 7.34
CA LEU A 63 2.61 5.05 7.89
C LEU A 63 2.74 3.55 8.05
N LEU A 64 2.46 3.04 9.25
CA LEU A 64 2.25 1.63 9.48
C LEU A 64 0.84 1.26 9.03
N TYR A 65 0.76 0.48 7.97
CA TYR A 65 -0.46 -0.12 7.48
C TYR A 65 -0.68 -1.47 8.16
N THR A 66 -1.87 -1.68 8.71
CA THR A 66 -2.28 -2.94 9.31
C THR A 66 -3.62 -3.39 8.73
N GLU A 67 -3.75 -4.70 8.54
CA GLU A 67 -5.02 -5.35 8.24
C GLU A 67 -5.28 -6.46 9.26
N GLU A 68 -6.55 -6.68 9.57
CA GLU A 68 -6.99 -7.85 10.33
C GLU A 68 -8.39 -8.30 9.93
N GLY A 69 -8.69 -9.57 10.13
CA GLY A 69 -10.03 -10.12 9.92
C GLY A 69 -10.12 -11.58 10.32
N GLU A 70 -11.23 -12.20 9.96
CA GLU A 70 -11.51 -13.61 10.23
C GLU A 70 -11.73 -14.38 8.93
N MET A 71 -11.24 -15.61 8.89
CA MET A 71 -11.45 -16.56 7.80
C MET A 71 -12.82 -17.23 7.95
N PRO A 72 -13.71 -17.18 6.95
CA PRO A 72 -14.96 -17.91 7.00
C PRO A 72 -14.73 -19.42 7.09
N GLY A 73 -15.41 -20.10 8.03
CA GLY A 73 -15.45 -21.57 8.11
C GLY A 73 -14.19 -22.25 8.66
N ALA A 74 -13.10 -21.53 8.91
CA ALA A 74 -11.88 -22.07 9.50
C ALA A 74 -11.98 -22.08 11.04
N GLY A 75 -12.79 -22.97 11.62
CA GLY A 75 -12.85 -23.06 13.10
C GLY A 75 -13.83 -24.06 13.71
N GLY A 76 -14.84 -24.57 12.99
CA GLY A 76 -15.90 -25.32 13.68
C GLY A 76 -16.43 -24.57 14.91
N HIS A 77 -16.70 -25.25 16.03
CA HIS A 77 -17.21 -24.66 17.28
C HIS A 77 -16.17 -23.81 18.07
N ILE A 78 -14.97 -23.61 17.53
CA ILE A 78 -13.88 -22.86 18.17
C ILE A 78 -13.60 -21.67 17.23
N GLY A 79 -13.67 -20.44 17.74
CA GLY A 79 -13.69 -19.20 16.94
C GLY A 79 -12.73 -19.18 15.73
N GLY A 80 -13.19 -18.58 14.63
CA GLY A 80 -12.54 -18.65 13.32
C GLY A 80 -11.08 -18.18 13.29
N LEU A 81 -10.28 -18.76 12.39
CA LEU A 81 -8.89 -18.37 12.16
C LEU A 81 -8.79 -16.88 11.83
N ARG A 82 -8.11 -16.12 12.70
CA ARG A 82 -7.80 -14.71 12.46
C ARG A 82 -6.60 -14.59 11.55
N TRP A 83 -6.66 -13.63 10.63
CA TRP A 83 -5.53 -13.27 9.79
C TRP A 83 -5.15 -11.82 10.08
N THR A 84 -3.84 -11.53 10.00
CA THR A 84 -3.30 -10.17 10.12
C THR A 84 -2.21 -9.94 9.09
N ARG A 85 -2.05 -8.69 8.64
CA ARG A 85 -0.99 -8.29 7.70
C ARG A 85 -0.49 -6.90 8.05
N LYS A 86 0.81 -6.65 7.82
CA LYS A 86 1.42 -5.34 8.06
C LYS A 86 2.36 -4.93 6.92
N TYR A 87 2.36 -3.65 6.60
CA TYR A 87 3.27 -3.00 5.66
C TYR A 87 3.64 -1.60 6.18
N ILE A 88 4.75 -1.05 5.70
CA ILE A 88 5.08 0.36 5.89
C ILE A 88 4.92 1.08 4.56
N TRP A 89 4.11 2.12 4.55
CA TRP A 89 3.99 3.04 3.43
C TRP A 89 4.89 4.23 3.70
N ARG A 90 5.80 4.53 2.78
CA ARG A 90 6.83 5.56 2.94
C ARG A 90 6.72 6.60 1.83
N LEU A 91 6.61 7.86 2.23
CA LEU A 91 6.70 9.02 1.36
C LEU A 91 8.10 9.63 1.45
N SER A 92 8.85 9.61 0.35
CA SER A 92 10.21 10.16 0.28
C SER A 92 10.30 11.30 -0.72
N SER A 93 11.11 12.31 -0.42
CA SER A 93 11.44 13.35 -1.39
C SER A 93 12.43 12.83 -2.44
N SER A 94 12.18 13.09 -3.73
CA SER A 94 13.03 12.67 -4.85
C SER A 94 14.47 13.17 -4.75
N SER A 95 14.69 14.34 -4.13
CA SER A 95 16.02 14.95 -3.99
C SER A 95 17.00 14.16 -3.11
N LEU A 96 16.49 13.23 -2.28
CA LEU A 96 17.30 12.40 -1.39
C LEU A 96 17.70 11.07 -2.02
N LEU A 97 16.82 10.47 -2.81
CA LEU A 97 17.12 9.23 -3.55
C LEU A 97 18.17 9.48 -4.66
N ALA A 98 18.23 10.70 -5.19
CA ALA A 98 19.26 11.12 -6.15
C ALA A 98 20.68 11.21 -5.57
N LYS A 99 20.83 11.27 -4.23
CA LYS A 99 22.17 11.27 -3.58
C LYS A 99 22.75 9.86 -3.41
N GLU A 100 21.91 8.83 -3.34
CA GLU A 100 22.35 7.43 -3.26
C GLU A 100 22.65 6.84 -4.66
N ALA A 101 21.94 7.29 -5.69
CA ALA A 101 22.14 6.87 -7.08
C ALA A 101 23.15 7.77 -7.82
N ALA A 102 24.43 7.74 -7.42
CA ALA A 102 25.50 8.42 -8.15
C ALA A 102 25.79 7.70 -9.49
N SER A 103 25.11 8.07 -10.59
CA SER A 103 25.60 7.90 -11.99
C SER A 103 24.64 8.31 -13.12
N ALA A 104 23.38 8.71 -12.89
CA ALA A 104 22.47 9.07 -13.99
C ALA A 104 22.55 10.56 -14.40
N PRO A 105 22.47 10.91 -15.71
CA PRO A 105 22.49 12.30 -16.17
C PRO A 105 21.26 13.07 -15.67
N ARG A 106 21.49 14.28 -15.14
CA ARG A 106 20.45 15.19 -14.66
C ARG A 106 19.77 15.92 -15.83
N GLU A 107 18.70 15.34 -16.36
CA GLU A 107 17.62 16.16 -16.93
C GLU A 107 16.71 16.65 -15.80
N GLN A 108 16.11 17.83 -15.93
CA GLN A 108 15.31 18.50 -14.89
C GLN A 108 14.21 17.60 -14.32
N ALA A 109 14.54 16.81 -13.30
CA ALA A 109 13.58 16.08 -12.50
C ALA A 109 12.83 17.10 -11.64
N LYS A 110 11.54 17.28 -11.92
CA LYS A 110 10.62 17.90 -10.96
C LYS A 110 10.81 17.20 -9.61
N GLU A 111 10.91 17.97 -8.53
CA GLU A 111 10.90 17.44 -7.16
C GLU A 111 9.53 16.82 -6.85
N ASP A 112 9.31 15.60 -7.31
CA ASP A 112 8.07 14.86 -7.06
C ASP A 112 8.29 13.88 -5.90
N ASN A 113 7.42 13.91 -4.89
CA ASN A 113 7.50 12.95 -3.80
C ASN A 113 7.13 11.55 -4.30
N ARG A 114 7.87 10.53 -3.86
CA ARG A 114 7.70 9.12 -4.24
C ARG A 114 7.05 8.36 -3.09
N LEU A 115 6.08 7.51 -3.40
CA LEU A 115 5.39 6.66 -2.44
C LEU A 115 5.82 5.20 -2.67
N SER A 116 6.27 4.53 -1.61
CA SER A 116 6.74 3.15 -1.66
C SER A 116 6.14 2.31 -0.53
N VAL A 117 6.07 0.99 -0.75
CA VAL A 117 5.53 0.02 0.21
C VAL A 117 6.66 -0.93 0.60
N TRP A 118 6.81 -1.18 1.90
CA TRP A 118 7.90 -1.94 2.51
C TRP A 118 7.35 -3.07 3.37
N PHE A 119 8.03 -4.21 3.35
CA PHE A 119 7.76 -5.28 4.30
C PHE A 119 8.19 -4.87 5.71
N VAL A 120 7.40 -5.27 6.71
CA VAL A 120 7.77 -5.14 8.11
C VAL A 120 8.65 -6.31 8.51
N LYS A 121 9.76 -6.03 9.17
CA LYS A 121 10.70 -7.03 9.69
C LYS A 121 9.99 -7.96 10.67
N LEU A 122 10.09 -9.26 10.41
CA LEU A 122 9.57 -10.27 11.32
C LEU A 122 10.42 -10.29 12.59
N GLN A 123 9.79 -10.04 13.73
CA GLN A 123 10.46 -10.20 15.01
C GLN A 123 10.69 -11.70 15.26
N LYS A 124 11.92 -12.07 15.60
CA LYS A 124 12.20 -13.44 16.04
C LYS A 124 11.47 -13.67 17.36
N SER A 125 10.71 -14.76 17.42
CA SER A 125 10.12 -15.25 18.67
C SER A 125 11.23 -15.37 19.72
N THR A 126 10.98 -14.87 20.93
CA THR A 126 11.89 -14.93 22.08
C THR A 126 12.20 -16.36 22.56
N ALA A 127 11.63 -17.38 21.92
CA ALA A 127 11.90 -18.78 22.22
C ALA A 127 13.34 -19.24 21.88
N ASP A 128 14.06 -18.53 21.00
CA ASP A 128 15.47 -18.85 20.66
C ASP A 128 16.50 -18.07 21.50
N SER A 129 16.05 -17.17 22.37
CA SER A 129 16.94 -16.39 23.24
C SER A 129 17.34 -17.22 24.45
N LYS A 130 18.46 -17.95 24.34
CA LYS A 130 19.10 -18.62 25.47
C LYS A 130 19.35 -17.64 26.63
N HIS A 131 18.85 -18.03 27.79
CA HIS A 131 19.17 -17.57 29.15
C HIS A 131 19.44 -16.07 29.39
N GLY A 132 18.51 -15.44 30.12
CA GLY A 132 18.91 -14.80 31.38
C GLY A 132 18.89 -13.29 31.47
N GLU A 133 18.58 -12.54 30.41
CA GLU A 133 18.40 -11.09 30.53
C GLU A 133 16.95 -10.72 30.21
N ARG A 134 16.23 -10.28 31.25
CA ARG A 134 14.91 -9.66 31.13
C ARG A 134 15.11 -8.31 30.45
N ALA A 135 15.21 -8.31 29.13
CA ALA A 135 15.12 -7.09 28.35
C ALA A 135 13.80 -6.39 28.71
N PRO A 136 13.80 -5.05 28.88
CA PRO A 136 12.56 -4.31 29.05
C PRO A 136 11.62 -4.67 27.90
N ILE A 137 10.31 -4.64 28.14
CA ILE A 137 9.25 -4.92 27.17
C ILE A 137 9.47 -3.96 25.99
N ALA A 138 10.31 -4.36 25.03
CA ALA A 138 10.50 -3.64 23.80
C ALA A 138 9.17 -3.84 23.09
N GLU A 139 8.34 -2.79 23.06
CA GLU A 139 7.21 -2.76 22.15
C GLU A 139 7.70 -3.25 20.80
N ALA A 140 6.97 -4.19 20.21
CA ALA A 140 7.38 -4.85 18.98
C ALA A 140 7.60 -3.80 17.87
N ARG A 141 8.84 -3.30 17.75
CA ARG A 141 9.22 -2.30 16.75
C ARG A 141 8.92 -2.87 15.37
N ASN A 142 8.01 -2.20 14.66
CA ASN A 142 7.64 -2.55 13.29
C ASN A 142 8.63 -1.85 12.35
N GLU A 143 9.85 -2.36 12.27
CA GLU A 143 10.90 -1.80 11.42
C GLU A 143 10.70 -2.18 9.94
N PRO A 144 11.05 -1.32 8.98
CA PRO A 144 11.12 -1.68 7.57
C PRO A 144 12.25 -2.69 7.32
N ASP A 145 11.98 -3.72 6.51
CA ASP A 145 12.97 -4.75 6.14
C ASP A 145 13.51 -4.47 4.72
N TYR A 146 12.71 -4.76 3.69
CA TYR A 146 13.03 -4.48 2.30
C TYR A 146 11.83 -3.89 1.56
N MET A 147 12.12 -3.11 0.52
CA MET A 147 11.10 -2.48 -0.31
C MET A 147 10.36 -3.57 -1.09
N PHE A 148 9.04 -3.56 -0.99
CA PHE A 148 8.20 -4.36 -1.86
C PHE A 148 8.16 -3.71 -3.24
N HIS A 149 7.54 -2.54 -3.36
CA HIS A 149 7.50 -1.82 -4.63
C HIS A 149 7.33 -0.31 -4.41
N GLU A 150 7.82 0.46 -5.38
CA GLU A 150 7.48 1.86 -5.53
C GLU A 150 6.22 2.04 -6.38
N LEU A 151 5.46 3.10 -6.11
CA LEU A 151 4.24 3.44 -6.81
C LEU A 151 4.47 4.49 -7.90
N GLY A 152 4.25 4.12 -9.16
CA GLY A 152 4.05 5.06 -10.26
C GLY A 152 2.61 5.58 -10.26
N ILE A 153 2.40 6.85 -9.89
CA ILE A 153 1.08 7.46 -9.67
C ILE A 153 0.67 8.33 -10.86
N GLN A 154 -0.56 8.15 -11.35
CA GLN A 154 -1.15 8.85 -12.48
C GLN A 154 -2.64 9.12 -12.24
N LEU A 155 -3.18 10.14 -12.90
CA LEU A 155 -4.64 10.33 -12.96
C LEU A 155 -5.25 9.33 -13.94
N ASP A 156 -6.46 8.86 -13.63
CA ASP A 156 -7.20 7.99 -14.54
C ASP A 156 -7.55 8.77 -15.83
N GLY A 157 -7.18 8.23 -17.00
CA GLY A 157 -7.30 8.90 -18.30
C GLY A 157 -6.08 9.68 -18.78
N ASP A 158 -4.97 9.69 -18.03
CA ASP A 158 -3.71 10.29 -18.46
C ASP A 158 -2.90 9.27 -19.31
N GLU A 159 -2.86 9.45 -20.63
CA GLU A 159 -2.24 8.54 -21.62
C GLU A 159 -0.70 8.40 -21.50
N ALA A 160 -0.07 9.15 -20.60
CA ALA A 160 1.37 9.41 -20.57
C ALA A 160 2.27 8.18 -20.26
N LEU A 161 1.72 7.01 -19.90
CA LEU A 161 2.49 5.77 -19.72
C LEU A 161 2.03 4.58 -20.58
N SER A 162 1.12 4.80 -21.53
CA SER A 162 0.64 3.76 -22.46
C SER A 162 1.78 3.20 -23.36
N THR A 163 2.93 3.88 -23.46
CA THR A 163 3.95 3.62 -24.50
C THR A 163 5.22 2.86 -24.09
N LYS A 164 5.35 2.31 -22.87
CA LYS A 164 6.59 1.55 -22.51
C LYS A 164 6.41 0.18 -21.85
N GLN A 165 5.19 -0.31 -21.66
CA GLN A 165 4.96 -1.65 -21.12
C GLN A 165 3.98 -2.38 -22.05
N PRO A 166 4.27 -3.63 -22.48
CA PRO A 166 3.31 -4.38 -23.28
C PRO A 166 2.00 -4.48 -22.49
N SER A 167 0.94 -3.92 -23.07
CA SER A 167 -0.39 -3.75 -22.46
C SER A 167 -1.01 -5.04 -21.91
N SER A 168 -0.51 -6.20 -22.32
CA SER A 168 -1.03 -7.51 -21.92
C SER A 168 -0.63 -7.97 -20.52
N MET A 169 0.37 -7.37 -19.87
CA MET A 169 0.89 -7.90 -18.60
C MET A 169 0.50 -7.10 -17.37
N VAL A 170 0.04 -5.87 -17.46
CA VAL A 170 -0.32 -5.07 -16.27
C VAL A 170 -1.77 -5.34 -15.89
N PRO A 171 -2.09 -5.66 -14.61
CA PRO A 171 -3.47 -5.89 -14.22
C PRO A 171 -4.31 -4.62 -14.36
N ASP A 172 -5.58 -4.79 -14.70
CA ASP A 172 -6.53 -3.67 -14.69
C ASP A 172 -6.76 -3.16 -13.28
N ALA A 173 -6.90 -1.83 -13.18
CA ALA A 173 -7.35 -1.20 -11.96
C ALA A 173 -8.77 -1.63 -11.61
N ILE A 174 -9.02 -1.88 -10.33
CA ILE A 174 -10.37 -2.14 -9.84
C ILE A 174 -11.01 -0.83 -9.45
N ILE A 175 -12.28 -0.66 -9.83
CA ILE A 175 -13.03 0.55 -9.48
C ILE A 175 -13.15 0.62 -7.94
N PRO A 176 -12.69 1.70 -7.29
CA PRO A 176 -12.88 1.88 -5.85
C PRO A 176 -14.37 1.92 -5.49
N PRO A 177 -14.75 1.47 -4.27
CA PRO A 177 -16.13 1.53 -3.81
C PRO A 177 -16.79 2.90 -4.07
N PRO A 178 -18.07 2.93 -4.47
CA PRO A 178 -18.79 4.19 -4.66
C PRO A 178 -18.93 4.94 -3.34
N VAL A 179 -19.11 6.25 -3.45
CA VAL A 179 -19.23 7.20 -2.33
C VAL A 179 -20.37 8.17 -2.60
N LYS A 180 -20.92 8.80 -1.56
CA LYS A 180 -22.03 9.76 -1.69
C LYS A 180 -21.60 11.08 -2.34
N GLU A 181 -20.31 11.41 -2.31
CA GLU A 181 -19.77 12.63 -2.91
C GLU A 181 -19.88 12.55 -4.44
N SER A 182 -20.57 13.52 -5.06
CA SER A 182 -20.91 13.51 -6.48
C SER A 182 -19.75 13.86 -7.41
N SER A 183 -18.74 14.56 -6.91
CA SER A 183 -17.59 15.04 -7.68
C SER A 183 -16.30 14.41 -7.14
N THR A 184 -15.90 13.30 -7.77
CA THR A 184 -14.68 12.57 -7.41
C THR A 184 -13.84 12.28 -8.64
N GLN A 185 -12.55 12.12 -8.44
CA GLN A 185 -11.60 11.65 -9.46
C GLN A 185 -10.93 10.36 -8.98
N VAL A 186 -10.50 9.53 -9.92
CA VAL A 186 -9.74 8.31 -9.59
C VAL A 186 -8.28 8.53 -9.95
N VAL A 187 -7.40 8.19 -9.00
CA VAL A 187 -5.94 8.19 -9.18
C VAL A 187 -5.48 6.74 -9.18
N ILE A 188 -4.73 6.34 -10.20
CA ILE A 188 -4.19 5.00 -10.33
C ILE A 188 -2.72 5.00 -9.95
N ALA A 189 -2.31 4.00 -9.19
CA ALA A 189 -0.91 3.80 -8.84
C ALA A 189 -0.49 2.35 -9.11
N ARG A 190 0.69 2.15 -9.69
CA ARG A 190 1.16 0.81 -10.06
C ARG A 190 2.53 0.54 -9.44
N GLY A 191 2.73 -0.70 -8.98
CA GLY A 191 4.00 -1.18 -8.46
C GLY A 191 4.27 -2.60 -8.96
N GLN A 192 5.55 -2.94 -9.09
CA GLN A 192 5.99 -4.27 -9.49
C GLN A 192 7.16 -4.71 -8.61
N HIS A 193 7.23 -6.01 -8.33
CA HIS A 193 8.30 -6.63 -7.57
C HIS A 193 8.55 -8.04 -8.09
N LEU A 194 9.77 -8.31 -8.56
CA LEU A 194 10.18 -9.67 -8.89
C LEU A 194 10.72 -10.36 -7.64
N CYS A 195 10.03 -11.39 -7.16
CA CYS A 195 10.48 -12.19 -6.03
C CYS A 195 10.94 -13.57 -6.52
N ILE A 196 12.24 -13.71 -6.75
CA ILE A 196 12.90 -14.93 -7.23
C ILE A 196 12.30 -15.42 -8.56
N ASN A 197 11.22 -16.22 -8.50
CA ASN A 197 10.55 -16.84 -9.66
C ASN A 197 9.11 -16.34 -9.87
N ASP A 198 8.64 -15.44 -9.02
CA ASP A 198 7.27 -14.95 -9.03
C ASP A 198 7.27 -13.44 -9.35
N ASP A 199 6.56 -13.05 -10.40
CA ASP A 199 6.31 -11.65 -10.74
C ASP A 199 5.09 -11.15 -9.96
N TYR A 200 5.32 -10.20 -9.05
CA TYR A 200 4.27 -9.54 -8.29
C TYR A 200 3.95 -8.20 -8.96
N GLN A 201 2.71 -8.06 -9.40
CA GLN A 201 2.21 -6.82 -9.96
C GLN A 201 1.05 -6.32 -9.12
N THR A 202 1.12 -5.04 -8.77
CA THR A 202 0.11 -4.40 -7.93
C THR A 202 -0.43 -3.16 -8.61
N VAL A 203 -1.75 -3.02 -8.61
CA VAL A 203 -2.44 -1.78 -9.00
C VAL A 203 -3.29 -1.31 -7.83
N TYR A 204 -3.21 -0.02 -7.54
CA TYR A 204 -4.06 0.69 -6.60
C TYR A 204 -4.93 1.67 -7.37
N ALA A 205 -6.15 1.86 -6.89
CA ALA A 205 -7.02 2.92 -7.35
C ALA A 205 -7.56 3.68 -6.13
N PHE A 206 -7.34 4.99 -6.10
CA PHE A 206 -7.78 5.88 -5.03
C PHE A 206 -8.87 6.80 -5.56
N ARG A 207 -10.07 6.74 -4.97
CA ARG A 207 -11.13 7.71 -5.24
C ARG A 207 -10.88 8.94 -4.38
N MET A 208 -10.51 10.02 -5.02
CA MET A 208 -10.19 11.30 -4.38
C MET A 208 -11.39 12.24 -4.47
N GLY A 209 -11.73 12.91 -3.37
CA GLY A 209 -12.68 14.02 -3.37
C GLY A 209 -12.09 15.26 -4.03
N ASN A 210 -12.94 16.09 -4.65
CA ASN A 210 -12.51 17.28 -5.39
C ASN A 210 -12.31 18.53 -4.53
N GLY A 211 -12.41 18.41 -3.20
CA GLY A 211 -12.11 19.50 -2.27
C GLY A 211 -10.62 19.90 -2.27
N PRO A 212 -10.26 21.08 -1.71
CA PRO A 212 -8.90 21.62 -1.76
C PRO A 212 -7.81 20.70 -1.19
N SER A 213 -8.16 19.86 -0.22
CA SER A 213 -7.24 18.90 0.40
C SER A 213 -7.10 17.59 -0.38
N GLY A 214 -8.03 17.27 -1.28
CA GLY A 214 -8.01 16.04 -2.08
C GLY A 214 -7.90 14.76 -1.22
N ARG A 215 -8.91 14.47 -0.40
CA ARG A 215 -8.93 13.27 0.46
C ARG A 215 -9.27 11.99 -0.31
N VAL A 216 -8.66 10.87 0.06
CA VAL A 216 -9.06 9.52 -0.31
C VAL A 216 -10.38 9.19 0.41
N LEU A 217 -11.44 8.97 -0.36
CA LEU A 217 -12.78 8.62 0.15
C LEU A 217 -13.01 7.11 0.19
N SER A 218 -12.43 6.41 -0.78
CA SER A 218 -12.40 4.95 -0.89
C SER A 218 -11.21 4.56 -1.76
N TRP A 219 -10.75 3.32 -1.64
CA TRP A 219 -9.68 2.82 -2.50
C TRP A 219 -9.80 1.32 -2.72
N SER A 220 -9.07 0.82 -3.70
CA SER A 220 -8.94 -0.60 -3.96
C SER A 220 -7.49 -0.93 -4.31
N SER A 221 -7.13 -2.20 -4.14
CA SER A 221 -5.90 -2.73 -4.70
C SER A 221 -6.16 -4.08 -5.37
N ARG A 222 -5.38 -4.38 -6.41
CA ARG A 222 -5.33 -5.69 -7.04
C ARG A 222 -3.88 -6.13 -7.09
N HIS A 223 -3.61 -7.33 -6.59
CA HIS A 223 -2.31 -7.97 -6.65
C HIS A 223 -2.43 -9.21 -7.51
N VAL A 224 -1.66 -9.26 -8.59
CA VAL A 224 -1.54 -10.44 -9.45
C VAL A 224 -0.14 -11.00 -9.27
N VAL A 225 -0.06 -12.29 -8.93
CA VAL A 225 1.20 -13.00 -8.74
C VAL A 225 1.26 -14.12 -9.76
N ARG A 226 2.27 -14.08 -10.64
CA ARG A 226 2.48 -15.09 -11.67
C ARG A 226 3.87 -15.70 -11.54
N GLY A 227 3.92 -17.02 -11.52
CA GLY A 227 5.16 -17.80 -11.52
C GLY A 227 4.89 -19.25 -11.86
N PRO A 228 5.94 -20.09 -11.98
CA PRO A 228 5.79 -21.49 -12.42
C PRO A 228 4.85 -22.35 -11.55
N LYS A 229 4.66 -21.95 -10.28
CA LYS A 229 3.83 -22.67 -9.30
C LYS A 229 2.76 -21.78 -8.66
N LYS A 230 2.62 -20.53 -9.10
CA LYS A 230 1.71 -19.55 -8.51
C LYS A 230 0.97 -18.81 -9.60
N ASN A 231 -0.36 -18.80 -9.50
CA ASN A 231 -1.19 -17.89 -10.26
C ASN A 231 -2.29 -17.41 -9.32
N GLN A 232 -2.09 -16.24 -8.73
CA GLN A 232 -2.98 -15.68 -7.71
C GLN A 232 -3.44 -14.29 -8.13
N ASP A 233 -4.72 -14.01 -7.88
CA ASP A 233 -5.36 -12.72 -8.07
C ASP A 233 -6.09 -12.34 -6.79
N ILE A 234 -5.62 -11.25 -6.16
CA ILE A 234 -6.10 -10.76 -4.88
C ILE A 234 -6.68 -9.37 -5.11
N VAL A 235 -7.99 -9.23 -4.94
CA VAL A 235 -8.69 -7.94 -5.05
C VAL A 235 -9.11 -7.47 -3.67
N ASN A 236 -8.68 -6.28 -3.28
CA ASN A 236 -9.05 -5.63 -2.04
C ASN A 236 -9.88 -4.38 -2.32
N ARG A 237 -10.94 -4.17 -1.55
CA ARG A 237 -11.79 -2.98 -1.59
C ARG A 237 -11.91 -2.39 -0.20
N TYR A 238 -11.65 -1.10 -0.09
CA TYR A 238 -11.60 -0.35 1.16
C TYR A 238 -12.61 0.79 1.12
N SER A 239 -13.54 0.78 2.07
CA SER A 239 -14.54 1.83 2.26
C SER A 239 -14.56 2.34 3.69
N ARG A 240 -15.08 3.53 3.92
CA ARG A 240 -15.40 4.01 5.27
C ARG A 240 -16.83 3.63 5.66
N SER A 241 -17.08 3.48 6.95
CA SER A 241 -18.42 3.14 7.48
C SER A 241 -19.45 4.25 7.26
N ASP A 242 -19.02 5.50 7.25
CA ASP A 242 -19.85 6.71 7.05
C ASP A 242 -20.20 6.98 5.57
N GLN A 243 -19.59 6.26 4.63
CA GLN A 243 -19.79 6.43 3.19
C GLN A 243 -20.82 5.46 2.59
N LYS A 244 -21.41 4.58 3.42
CA LYS A 244 -22.41 3.59 3.00
C LYS A 244 -23.82 4.17 2.95
#